data_AF-A0A2S2R4Z0-F1
#
_entry.id   AF-A0A2S2R4Z0-F1
#
_cell.length_a   1.000
_cell.length_b   1.000
_cell.length_c   1.000
_cell.angle_alpha   90.00
_cell.angle_beta   90.00
_cell.angle_gamma   90.00
#
_symmetry.space_group_name_H-M   'P 1'
#
loop_
_entity.id
_entity.type
_entity.pdbx_description
1 polymer ?
#
loop_
_entity_poly.entity_id
_entity_poly.type
_entity_poly.pdbx_seq_one_letter_code
_entity_poly.pdbx_strand_id
1 'polypeptide(L)'
;MVKCIFNQLTECQSREDYRELLRLSFYYLGEELPEKNGFQKPGACHRARWNAKIIYFLKMFLFQSQFELKETEISNLEHFALFIIRVYLKISYTSTDTSG
;
A
#
# COMPACT_ATOMS: atom_id res chain seq x y z
N MET A 1 -5.15 -7.46 -10.69
CA MET A 1 -4.59 -6.50 -9.73
C MET A 1 -3.34 -7.06 -9.07
N VAL A 2 -3.42 -8.20 -8.38
CA VAL A 2 -2.27 -8.95 -7.83
C VAL A 2 -1.09 -9.07 -8.81
N LYS A 3 -1.33 -9.58 -10.03
CA LYS A 3 -0.30 -9.71 -11.09
C LYS A 3 0.35 -8.36 -11.48
N CYS A 4 -0.43 -7.29 -11.53
CA CYS A 4 0.09 -5.95 -11.85
C CYS A 4 0.99 -5.45 -10.72
N ILE A 5 0.57 -5.61 -9.46
CA ILE A 5 1.38 -5.27 -8.28
C ILE A 5 2.68 -6.07 -8.28
N PHE A 6 2.62 -7.38 -8.53
CA PHE A 6 3.79 -8.25 -8.58
C PHE A 6 4.79 -7.82 -9.66
N ASN A 7 4.32 -7.57 -10.88
CA ASN A 7 5.17 -7.07 -11.97
C ASN A 7 5.84 -5.73 -11.60
N GLN A 8 5.07 -4.80 -11.02
CA GLN A 8 5.59 -3.52 -10.58
C GLN A 8 6.58 -3.63 -9.40
N LEU A 9 6.47 -4.66 -8.57
CA LEU A 9 7.45 -4.96 -7.52
C LEU A 9 8.77 -5.53 -8.09
N THR A 10 8.70 -6.29 -9.19
CA THR A 10 9.88 -6.82 -9.89
C THR A 10 10.60 -5.79 -10.74
N GLU A 11 9.88 -4.78 -11.23
CA GLU A 11 10.46 -3.61 -11.88
C GLU A 11 11.14 -2.71 -10.83
N CYS A 12 12.34 -2.21 -11.13
CA CYS A 12 13.10 -1.38 -10.19
C CYS A 12 12.35 -0.07 -9.92
N GLN A 13 11.59 -0.02 -8.83
CA GLN A 13 10.92 1.19 -8.39
C GLN A 13 11.96 2.19 -7.90
N SER A 14 12.04 3.36 -8.55
CA SER A 14 13.01 4.41 -8.21
C SER A 14 12.80 5.01 -6.80
N ARG A 15 11.66 4.73 -6.16
CA ARG A 15 11.25 5.32 -4.88
C ARG A 15 10.74 4.24 -3.92
N GLU A 16 11.41 4.15 -2.78
CA GLU A 16 11.13 3.12 -1.77
C GLU A 16 9.69 3.19 -1.21
N ASP A 17 9.11 4.40 -1.07
CA ASP A 17 7.72 4.56 -0.61
C ASP A 17 6.69 3.88 -1.54
N TYR A 18 6.92 3.89 -2.85
CA TYR A 18 6.04 3.22 -3.81
C TYR A 18 6.18 1.70 -3.73
N ARG A 19 7.41 1.23 -3.51
CA ARG A 19 7.68 -0.19 -3.26
C ARG A 19 6.97 -0.66 -1.99
N GLU A 20 7.04 0.11 -0.91
CA GLU A 20 6.33 -0.20 0.35
C GLU A 20 4.80 -0.19 0.15
N LEU A 21 4.26 0.78 -0.58
CA LEU A 21 2.83 0.81 -0.92
C LEU A 21 2.39 -0.46 -1.66
N LEU A 22 3.13 -0.86 -2.69
CA LEU A 22 2.84 -2.06 -3.47
C LEU A 22 2.90 -3.32 -2.60
N ARG A 23 3.91 -3.44 -1.72
CA ARG A 23 4.05 -4.55 -0.78
C ARG A 23 2.86 -4.64 0.15
N LEU A 24 2.49 -3.55 0.82
CA LEU A 24 1.33 -3.51 1.74
C LEU A 24 0.03 -3.87 1.03
N SER A 25 -0.12 -3.43 -0.21
CA SER A 25 -1.30 -3.74 -1.02
C SER A 25 -1.34 -5.21 -1.43
N PHE A 26 -0.18 -5.83 -1.67
CA PHE A 26 -0.08 -7.28 -1.91
C PHE A 26 -0.51 -8.08 -0.68
N TYR A 27 -0.01 -7.71 0.50
CA TYR A 27 -0.41 -8.33 1.77
C TYR A 27 -1.90 -8.12 2.08
N TYR A 28 -2.44 -6.92 1.82
CA TYR A 28 -3.88 -6.66 1.99
C TYR A 28 -4.74 -7.61 1.15
N LEU A 29 -4.29 -7.98 -0.05
CA LEU A 29 -5.00 -8.91 -0.93
C LEU A 29 -4.86 -10.38 -0.49
N GLY A 30 -4.19 -10.65 0.63
CA GLY A 30 -3.98 -12.00 1.17
C GLY A 30 -2.80 -12.74 0.56
N GLU A 31 -1.93 -12.05 -0.18
CA GLU A 31 -0.77 -12.64 -0.85
C GLU A 31 0.49 -12.53 0.02
N GLU A 32 1.42 -13.47 -0.13
CA GLU A 32 2.71 -13.45 0.57
C GLU A 32 3.86 -13.23 -0.42
N LEU A 33 4.81 -12.37 -0.06
CA LEU A 33 6.02 -12.14 -0.85
C LEU A 33 7.12 -13.17 -0.49
N PRO A 34 7.90 -13.66 -1.48
CA PRO A 34 9.01 -14.58 -1.22
C PRO A 34 10.11 -13.97 -0.35
N GLU A 35 10.33 -12.66 -0.45
CA GLU A 35 11.29 -11.94 0.38
C GLU A 35 10.68 -11.63 1.75
N LYS A 36 11.20 -12.27 2.81
CA LYS A 36 10.90 -11.97 4.23
C LYS A 36 11.46 -10.63 4.72
N ASN A 37 11.61 -9.64 3.85
CA ASN A 37 12.04 -8.32 4.28
C ASN A 37 10.84 -7.68 5.00
N GLY A 38 10.94 -7.59 6.33
CA GLY A 38 9.87 -7.08 7.18
C GLY A 38 9.40 -5.69 6.76
N PHE A 39 8.15 -5.37 7.13
CA PHE A 39 7.54 -4.05 6.88
C PHE A 39 8.48 -2.92 7.33
N GLN A 40 8.61 -1.88 6.51
CA GLN A 40 9.47 -0.76 6.89
C GLN A 40 8.91 -0.05 8.12
N LYS A 41 9.79 0.41 9.01
CA LYS A 41 9.34 1.22 10.14
C LYS A 41 8.70 2.52 9.61
N PRO A 42 7.62 3.03 10.22
CA PRO A 42 7.06 4.31 9.84
C PRO A 42 8.15 5.40 9.88
N GLY A 43 8.42 6.03 8.73
CA GLY A 43 9.36 7.14 8.64
C GLY A 43 8.78 8.42 9.23
N ALA A 44 9.65 9.36 9.61
CA ALA A 44 9.24 10.64 10.18
C ALA A 44 8.42 11.46 9.16
N CYS A 45 7.15 11.76 9.47
CA CYS A 45 6.19 12.37 8.55
C CYS A 45 6.32 13.89 8.37
N HIS A 46 7.49 14.50 8.62
CA HIS A 46 7.60 15.96 8.73
C HIS A 46 7.37 16.74 7.42
N ARG A 47 7.45 16.10 6.23
CA ARG A 47 7.07 16.65 4.91
C ARG A 47 6.36 15.63 4.01
N ALA A 48 5.62 14.71 4.61
CA ALA A 48 5.17 13.50 3.94
C ALA A 48 4.10 13.79 2.87
N ARG A 49 4.38 13.38 1.62
CA ARG A 49 3.46 13.45 0.48
C ARG A 49 2.26 12.50 0.72
N TRP A 50 1.19 12.69 -0.06
CA TRP A 50 -0.03 11.86 -0.07
C TRP A 50 0.24 10.34 0.09
N ASN A 51 1.30 9.81 -0.54
CA ASN A 51 1.67 8.40 -0.46
C ASN A 51 2.04 7.89 0.95
N ALA A 52 2.69 8.72 1.78
CA ALA A 52 3.04 8.32 3.15
C ALA A 52 1.82 8.16 4.04
N LYS A 53 0.78 8.99 3.83
CA LYS A 53 -0.51 8.85 4.52
C LYS A 53 -1.15 7.52 4.15
N ILE A 54 -1.14 7.18 2.87
CA ILE A 54 -1.68 5.91 2.37
C ILE A 54 -0.98 4.71 3.03
N ILE A 55 0.35 4.71 3.04
CA ILE A 55 1.16 3.66 3.68
C ILE A 55 0.78 3.51 5.16
N TYR A 56 0.62 4.62 5.87
CA TYR A 56 0.22 4.61 7.28
C TYR A 56 -1.17 3.99 7.47
N PHE A 57 -2.16 4.41 6.67
CA PHE A 57 -3.51 3.85 6.72
C PHE A 57 -3.54 2.35 6.42
N LEU A 58 -2.79 1.89 5.41
CA LEU A 58 -2.71 0.46 5.09
C LEU A 58 -2.05 -0.33 6.23
N LYS A 59 -1.01 0.22 6.87
CA LYS A 59 -0.41 -0.40 8.06
C LYS A 59 -1.39 -0.45 9.22
N MET A 60 -2.12 0.63 9.50
CA MET A 60 -3.15 0.62 10.54
C MET A 60 -4.19 -0.47 10.31
N PHE A 61 -4.63 -0.66 9.07
CA PHE A 61 -5.55 -1.74 8.72
C PHE A 61 -4.93 -3.13 8.92
N LEU A 62 -3.75 -3.37 8.36
CA LEU A 62 -3.08 -4.68 8.46
C LEU A 62 -2.73 -5.07 9.91
N PHE A 63 -2.40 -4.09 10.74
CA PHE A 63 -2.08 -4.27 12.15
C PHE A 63 -3.22 -3.86 13.07
N GLN A 64 -4.46 -3.80 12.58
CA GLN A 64 -5.61 -3.32 13.36
C GLN A 64 -5.81 -4.08 14.67
N SER A 65 -5.40 -5.36 14.72
CA SER A 65 -5.44 -6.18 15.95
C SER A 65 -4.50 -5.69 17.06
N GLN A 66 -3.54 -4.81 16.75
CA GLN A 66 -2.63 -4.19 17.72
C GLN A 66 -3.17 -2.88 18.29
N PHE A 67 -4.33 -2.41 17.82
CA PHE A 67 -4.93 -1.13 18.22
C PHE A 67 -6.34 -1.34 18.79
N GLU A 68 -6.74 -0.48 19.72
CA GLU A 68 -8.12 -0.42 20.21
C GLU A 68 -8.97 0.44 19.26
N LEU A 69 -9.36 -0.15 18.12
CA LEU A 69 -10.20 0.51 17.12
C LEU A 69 -11.66 0.10 17.28
N LYS A 70 -12.56 1.06 17.10
CA LYS A 70 -14.00 0.80 17.01
C LYS A 70 -14.32 0.11 15.70
N GLU A 71 -15.40 -0.66 15.67
CA GLU A 71 -15.89 -1.32 14.44
C GLU A 71 -16.11 -0.33 13.28
N THR A 72 -16.56 0.88 13.59
CA THR A 72 -16.73 1.96 12.60
C THR A 72 -15.39 2.45 12.04
N GLU A 73 -14.34 2.51 12.86
CA GLU A 73 -13.00 2.91 12.44
C GLU A 73 -12.38 1.83 11.56
N ILE A 74 -12.53 0.55 11.93
CA ILE A 74 -12.12 -0.60 11.13
C ILE A 74 -12.81 -0.57 9.76
N SER A 75 -14.13 -0.39 9.73
CA SER A 75 -14.87 -0.31 8.46
C SER A 75 -14.41 0.86 7.59
N ASN A 76 -14.13 2.02 8.19
CA ASN A 76 -13.59 3.16 7.43
C ASN A 76 -12.18 2.88 6.87
N LEU A 77 -11.32 2.22 7.66
CA LEU A 77 -9.99 1.80 7.21
C LEU A 77 -10.09 0.79 6.05
N GLU A 78 -11.03 -0.15 6.13
CA GLU A 78 -11.27 -1.13 5.07
C GLU A 78 -11.73 -0.46 3.77
N HIS A 79 -12.74 0.41 3.84
CA HIS A 79 -13.22 1.16 2.69
C HIS A 79 -12.12 2.02 2.06
N PHE A 80 -11.29 2.66 2.89
CA PHE A 80 -10.17 3.45 2.42
C PHE A 80 -9.09 2.57 1.76
N ALA A 81 -8.74 1.44 2.36
CA ALA A 81 -7.79 0.49 1.77
C ALA A 81 -8.28 -0.04 0.42
N LEU A 82 -9.56 -0.40 0.30
CA LEU A 82 -10.19 -0.79 -0.96
C LEU A 82 -10.12 0.32 -2.01
N PHE A 83 -10.39 1.57 -1.63
CA PHE A 83 -10.27 2.72 -2.52
C PHE A 83 -8.83 2.88 -3.03
N ILE A 84 -7.84 2.80 -2.15
CA ILE A 84 -6.42 2.91 -2.52
C ILE A 84 -6.03 1.82 -3.53
N ILE A 85 -6.41 0.58 -3.25
CA ILE A 85 -6.02 -0.55 -4.09
C ILE A 85 -6.73 -0.52 -5.44
N ARG A 86 -8.03 -0.20 -5.47
CA ARG A 86 -8.83 -0.23 -6.70
C ARG A 86 -8.69 1.01 -7.56
N VAL A 87 -8.50 2.19 -6.96
CA VAL A 87 -8.51 3.47 -7.66
C VAL A 87 -7.11 4.07 -7.72
N TYR A 88 -6.48 4.29 -6.56
CA TYR A 88 -5.21 5.01 -6.51
C TYR A 88 -4.07 4.25 -7.20
N LEU A 89 -3.90 2.96 -6.88
CA LEU A 89 -2.90 2.11 -7.55
C LEU A 89 -3.20 1.93 -9.02
N LYS A 90 -4.47 1.69 -9.36
CA LYS A 90 -4.88 1.52 -10.76
C LYS A 90 -4.51 2.76 -11.58
N ILE A 91 -4.85 3.96 -11.13
CA ILE A 91 -4.49 5.19 -11.84
C ILE A 91 -2.96 5.36 -11.90
N SER A 92 -2.27 5.15 -10.78
CA SER A 92 -0.82 5.36 -10.69
C SER A 92 -0.02 4.47 -11.65
N TYR A 93 -0.47 3.24 -11.90
CA TYR A 93 0.27 2.26 -12.71
C TYR A 93 -0.37 1.94 -14.06
N THR A 94 -1.63 2.31 -14.30
CA THR A 94 -2.27 2.18 -15.63
C THR A 94 -2.09 3.45 -16.47
N SER A 95 -1.88 4.62 -15.85
CA SER A 95 -1.65 5.87 -16.59
C SER A 95 -0.18 6.08 -17.01
N THR A 96 0.75 5.23 -16.54
CA THR A 96 2.15 5.25 -16.98
C THR A 96 2.40 4.45 -18.26
N ASP A 97 1.39 3.74 -18.78
CA ASP A 97 1.36 3.22 -20.16
C ASP A 97 1.10 4.34 -21.20
N THR A 98 1.73 5.50 -21.00
CA THR A 98 1.89 6.51 -22.04
C THR A 98 3.38 6.71 -22.29
N SER A 99 4.05 5.63 -22.69
CA SER A 99 5.28 5.73 -23.46
C SER A 99 4.88 5.94 -24.91
N GLY A 100 4.75 7.21 -25.30
CA GLY A 100 4.86 7.66 -26.69
C GLY A 100 6.27 8.18 -26.91
#